data_AF-A0A931Q847-F1
#
_entry.id   AF-A0A931Q847-F1
#
_cell.length_a   1.000
_cell.length_b   1.000
_cell.length_c   1.000
_cell.angle_alpha   90.00
_cell.angle_beta   90.00
_cell.angle_gamma   90.00
#
_symmetry.space_group_name_H-M   'P 1'
#
loop_
_entity.id
_entity.type
_entity.pdbx_description
1 polymer ?
#
loop_
_entity_poly.entity_id
_entity_poly.type
_entity_poly.pdbx_seq_one_letter_code
_entity_poly.pdbx_strand_id
1 'polypeptide(L)'
;MSHLFPRHILDRAHDIAFAVFRVAAFVRNSMLRKEIENAAVSLTASPTNGAVDKLGILVKLGTSIGDIKSINNEVLQRELGVLSFEIQSAINFEAGLVADSIGNGKDVDIAGIFNKSKEVNLNQEERQSAILDFIRQSTSGLDGVPNVCRMRDLTAKFPSVSERTLRNDLQVLVTGGFIERVGIQGPTSSFRPVTKKEIIAL
;
A
#
# COMPACT_ATOMS: atom_id res chain seq x y z
N MET A 1 27.09 8.80 10.30
CA MET A 1 26.30 9.77 9.51
C MET A 1 24.86 9.61 9.97
N SER A 2 24.24 10.67 10.48
CA SER A 2 22.81 10.65 10.83
C SER A 2 22.02 10.87 9.54
N HIS A 3 21.39 9.81 9.02
CA HIS A 3 20.45 9.93 7.90
C HIS A 3 19.23 10.71 8.35
N LEU A 4 18.88 11.76 7.62
CA LEU A 4 17.72 12.58 7.94
C LEU A 4 16.48 11.90 7.34
N PHE A 5 15.84 11.03 8.12
CA PHE A 5 14.66 10.33 7.63
C PHE A 5 13.48 11.27 7.40
N PRO A 6 12.63 10.96 6.40
CA PRO A 6 11.34 11.61 6.23
C PRO A 6 10.50 11.55 7.50
N ARG A 7 9.71 12.60 7.75
CA ARG A 7 8.87 12.73 8.96
C ARG A 7 7.96 11.53 9.21
N HIS A 8 7.37 10.94 8.17
CA HIS A 8 6.48 9.78 8.31
C HIS A 8 7.19 8.54 8.90
N ILE A 9 8.48 8.35 8.62
CA ILE A 9 9.28 7.25 9.20
C ILE A 9 9.49 7.51 10.69
N LEU A 10 9.76 8.77 11.07
CA LEU A 10 9.93 9.17 12.47
C LEU A 10 8.62 9.04 13.26
N ASP A 11 7.50 9.46 12.68
CA ASP A 11 6.18 9.33 13.29
C ASP A 11 5.83 7.84 13.51
N ARG A 12 6.09 6.97 12.52
CA ARG A 12 5.90 5.52 12.68
C ARG A 12 6.83 4.92 13.73
N ALA A 13 8.10 5.30 13.75
CA ALA A 13 9.06 4.85 14.76
C ALA A 13 8.60 5.21 16.18
N HIS A 14 8.05 6.42 16.35
CA HIS A 14 7.44 6.87 17.59
C HIS A 14 6.23 6.02 17.99
N ASP A 15 5.30 5.78 17.06
CA ASP A 15 4.09 4.98 17.33
C ASP A 15 4.42 3.54 17.72
N ILE A 16 5.39 2.93 17.05
CA ILE A 16 5.91 1.60 17.41
C ILE A 16 6.53 1.63 18.80
N ALA A 17 7.39 2.61 19.10
CA ALA A 17 8.01 2.72 20.41
C ALA A 17 6.97 2.89 21.51
N PHE A 18 5.96 3.74 21.31
CA PHE A 18 4.85 3.91 22.25
C PHE A 18 4.10 2.59 22.50
N ALA A 19 3.79 1.84 21.45
CA ALA A 19 3.17 0.53 21.57
C ALA A 19 4.06 -0.46 22.35
N VAL A 20 5.37 -0.45 22.10
CA VAL A 20 6.34 -1.27 22.83
C VAL A 20 6.36 -0.93 24.32
N PHE A 21 6.38 0.36 24.71
CA PHE A 21 6.33 0.75 26.11
C PHE A 21 5.08 0.20 26.82
N ARG A 22 3.92 0.21 26.15
CA ARG A 22 2.68 -0.37 26.69
C ARG A 22 2.79 -1.88 26.89
N VAL A 23 3.48 -2.59 26.00
CA VAL A 23 3.70 -4.04 26.10
C VAL A 23 4.75 -4.37 27.16
N ALA A 24 5.84 -3.60 27.20
CA ALA A 24 6.95 -3.76 28.15
C ALA A 24 6.50 -3.59 29.61
N ALA A 25 5.47 -2.77 29.86
CA ALA A 25 4.87 -2.60 31.17
C ALA A 25 4.39 -3.93 31.81
N PHE A 26 4.07 -4.95 31.00
CA PHE A 26 3.64 -6.28 31.47
C PHE A 26 4.77 -7.29 31.63
N VAL A 27 6.00 -6.96 31.20
CA VAL A 27 7.17 -7.83 31.30
C VAL A 27 7.65 -7.87 32.75
N ARG A 28 7.75 -9.08 33.32
CA ARG A 28 8.07 -9.27 34.74
C ARG A 28 9.57 -9.18 34.97
N ASN A 29 10.37 -9.66 34.02
CA ASN A 29 11.82 -9.56 34.10
C ASN A 29 12.27 -8.10 33.90
N SER A 30 12.76 -7.47 34.96
CA SER A 30 13.16 -6.06 34.96
C SER A 30 14.31 -5.74 34.01
N MET A 31 15.26 -6.67 33.83
CA MET A 31 16.39 -6.51 32.92
C MET A 31 15.90 -6.55 31.46
N LEU A 32 15.07 -7.52 31.11
CA LEU A 32 14.49 -7.63 29.77
C LEU A 32 13.60 -6.42 29.45
N ARG A 33 12.75 -6.01 30.39
CA ARG A 33 11.91 -4.82 30.24
C ARG A 33 12.75 -3.59 29.90
N LYS A 34 13.82 -3.35 30.68
CA LYS A 34 14.72 -2.21 30.46
C LYS A 34 15.41 -2.27 29.10
N GLU A 35 15.85 -3.45 28.66
CA GLU A 35 16.46 -3.59 27.33
C GLU A 35 15.46 -3.36 26.19
N ILE A 36 14.21 -3.82 26.33
CA ILE A 36 13.14 -3.56 25.37
C ILE A 36 12.86 -2.04 25.27
N GLU A 37 12.72 -1.36 26.41
CA GLU A 37 12.50 0.08 26.49
C GLU A 37 13.68 0.87 25.88
N ASN A 38 14.92 0.48 26.20
CA ASN A 38 16.12 1.07 25.62
C ASN A 38 16.18 0.89 24.10
N ALA A 39 15.80 -0.28 23.59
CA ALA A 39 15.75 -0.54 22.15
C ALA A 39 14.66 0.30 21.46
N ALA A 40 13.50 0.48 22.10
CA ALA A 40 12.44 1.37 21.60
C ALA A 40 12.90 2.84 21.53
N VAL A 41 13.57 3.34 22.57
CA VAL A 41 14.15 4.70 22.57
C VAL A 41 15.19 4.83 21.46
N SER A 42 16.07 3.84 21.31
CA SER A 42 17.11 3.83 20.28
C SER A 42 16.49 3.89 18.87
N LEU A 43 15.38 3.19 18.64
CA LEU A 43 14.64 3.24 17.39
C LEU A 43 14.11 4.64 17.07
N THR A 44 13.57 5.35 18.06
CA THR A 44 13.07 6.73 17.87
C THR A 44 14.18 7.74 17.65
N ALA A 45 15.32 7.58 18.32
CA ALA A 45 16.45 8.50 18.23
C ALA A 45 17.22 8.32 16.92
N SER A 46 17.31 7.10 16.42
CA SER A 46 18.05 6.74 15.20
C SER A 46 17.44 5.51 14.55
N PRO A 47 16.42 5.68 13.69
CA PRO A 47 15.75 4.57 13.01
C PRO A 47 16.74 3.88 12.07
N THR A 48 17.23 2.72 12.46
CA THR A 48 18.17 1.93 11.66
C THR A 48 17.67 0.49 11.62
N ASN A 49 18.03 -0.26 10.56
CA ASN A 49 17.69 -1.68 10.50
C ASN A 49 18.23 -2.44 11.73
N GLY A 50 19.43 -2.09 12.21
CA GLY A 50 19.97 -2.67 13.44
C GLY A 50 19.14 -2.39 14.70
N ALA A 51 18.56 -1.18 14.83
CA ALA A 51 17.66 -0.86 15.93
C ALA A 51 16.33 -1.63 15.83
N VAL A 52 15.78 -1.75 14.61
CA VAL A 52 14.57 -2.54 14.33
C VAL A 52 14.80 -4.01 14.67
N ASP A 53 15.90 -4.59 14.20
CA ASP A 53 16.26 -5.99 14.44
C ASP A 53 16.48 -6.28 15.93
N LYS A 54 17.23 -5.43 16.62
CA LYS A 54 17.47 -5.57 18.08
C LYS A 54 16.14 -5.60 18.83
N LEU A 55 15.25 -4.64 18.55
CA LEU A 55 13.94 -4.58 19.19
C LEU A 55 13.09 -5.82 18.85
N GLY A 56 13.08 -6.23 17.58
CA GLY A 56 12.37 -7.42 17.12
C GLY A 56 12.82 -8.70 17.83
N ILE A 57 14.12 -8.88 18.06
CA ILE A 57 14.69 -10.02 18.80
C ILE A 57 14.25 -10.00 20.26
N LEU A 58 14.31 -8.84 20.93
CA LEU A 58 13.93 -8.72 22.34
C LEU A 58 12.42 -8.97 22.56
N VAL A 59 11.57 -8.51 21.64
CA VAL A 59 10.12 -8.80 21.68
C VAL A 59 9.87 -10.30 21.50
N LYS A 60 10.55 -10.95 20.55
CA LYS A 60 10.46 -12.42 20.37
C LYS A 60 10.89 -13.16 21.63
N LEU A 61 12.00 -12.76 22.25
CA LEU A 61 12.47 -13.34 23.50
C LEU A 61 11.43 -13.21 24.60
N GLY A 62 10.84 -12.02 24.77
CA GLY A 62 9.74 -11.78 25.72
C GLY A 62 8.52 -12.68 25.46
N THR A 63 8.22 -12.99 24.21
CA THR A 63 7.15 -13.95 23.86
C THR A 63 7.53 -15.38 24.16
N SER A 64 8.76 -15.80 23.85
CA SER A 64 9.24 -17.16 24.13
C SER A 64 9.22 -17.51 25.62
N ILE A 65 9.43 -16.53 26.50
CA ILE A 65 9.36 -16.73 27.95
C ILE A 65 7.95 -16.51 28.54
N GLY A 66 6.97 -16.14 27.71
CA GLY A 66 5.57 -15.95 28.12
C GLY A 66 5.25 -14.58 28.73
N ASP A 67 6.19 -13.63 28.77
CA ASP A 67 5.98 -12.27 29.30
C ASP A 67 5.25 -11.36 28.30
N ILE A 68 5.37 -11.63 26.99
CA ILE A 68 4.67 -10.90 25.93
C ILE A 68 3.69 -11.84 25.21
N LYS A 69 2.41 -11.46 25.15
CA LYS A 69 1.38 -12.22 24.43
C LYS A 69 1.72 -12.33 22.93
N SER A 70 1.45 -13.49 22.33
CA SER A 70 1.70 -13.77 20.90
C SER A 70 1.08 -12.72 19.99
N ILE A 71 -0.16 -12.30 20.26
CA ILE A 71 -0.87 -11.27 19.49
C ILE A 71 -0.12 -9.92 19.45
N ASN A 72 0.49 -9.52 20.57
CA ASN A 72 1.26 -8.28 20.63
C ASN A 72 2.55 -8.41 19.83
N ASN A 73 3.21 -9.57 19.91
CA ASN A 73 4.39 -9.85 19.11
C ASN A 73 4.06 -9.85 17.61
N GLU A 74 2.98 -10.51 17.16
CA GLU A 74 2.60 -10.51 15.74
C GLU A 74 2.39 -9.09 15.18
N VAL A 75 1.68 -8.24 15.93
CA VAL A 75 1.45 -6.84 15.54
C VAL A 75 2.78 -6.08 15.52
N LEU A 76 3.59 -6.17 16.58
CA LEU A 76 4.86 -5.45 16.64
C LEU A 76 5.84 -5.90 15.55
N GLN A 77 5.95 -7.20 15.27
CA GLN A 77 6.83 -7.71 14.21
C GLN A 77 6.39 -7.23 12.83
N ARG A 78 5.08 -7.14 12.57
CA ARG A 78 4.55 -6.60 11.32
C ARG A 78 4.93 -5.13 11.16
N GLU A 79 4.67 -4.31 12.17
CA GLU A 79 4.97 -2.87 12.10
C GLU A 79 6.47 -2.60 12.00
N LEU A 80 7.29 -3.38 12.72
CA LEU A 80 8.76 -3.34 12.59
C LEU A 80 9.22 -3.73 11.17
N GLY A 81 8.60 -4.73 10.56
CA GLY A 81 8.89 -5.12 9.17
C GLY A 81 8.54 -4.02 8.16
N VAL A 82 7.41 -3.34 8.35
CA VAL A 82 7.02 -2.18 7.53
C VAL A 82 8.02 -1.04 7.70
N LEU A 83 8.37 -0.70 8.94
CA LEU A 83 9.36 0.35 9.21
C LEU A 83 10.73 0.02 8.62
N SER A 84 11.20 -1.24 8.70
CA SER A 84 12.46 -1.65 8.09
C SER A 84 12.46 -1.44 6.57
N PHE A 85 11.35 -1.80 5.91
CA PHE A 85 11.20 -1.60 4.48
C PHE A 85 11.22 -0.11 4.10
N GLU A 86 10.54 0.75 4.87
CA GLU A 86 10.54 2.20 4.68
C GLU A 86 11.95 2.80 4.87
N ILE A 87 12.67 2.40 5.92
CA ILE A 87 14.06 2.81 6.19
C ILE A 87 14.98 2.40 5.04
N GLN A 88 14.92 1.15 4.60
CA GLN A 88 15.77 0.66 3.52
C GLN A 88 15.49 1.39 2.20
N SER A 89 14.22 1.68 1.92
CA SER A 89 13.82 2.42 0.72
C SER A 89 14.36 3.85 0.74
N ALA A 90 14.31 4.52 1.90
CA ALA A 90 14.87 5.86 2.06
C ALA A 90 16.40 5.88 1.87
N ILE A 91 17.11 4.90 2.44
CA ILE A 91 18.57 4.78 2.28
C ILE A 91 18.95 4.54 0.82
N ASN A 92 18.25 3.63 0.13
CA ASN A 92 18.52 3.32 -1.27
C ASN A 92 18.25 4.52 -2.18
N PHE A 93 17.25 5.33 -1.86
CA PHE A 93 16.94 6.55 -2.60
C PHE A 93 18.06 7.60 -2.46
N GLU A 94 18.56 7.84 -1.25
CA GLU A 94 19.69 8.75 -1.03
C GLU A 94 20.96 8.25 -1.76
N ALA A 95 21.24 6.95 -1.71
CA ALA A 95 22.40 6.37 -2.38
C ALA A 95 22.35 6.51 -3.91
N GLY A 96 21.15 6.41 -4.51
CA GLY A 96 20.95 6.58 -5.96
C GLY A 96 21.26 8.01 -6.43
N LEU A 97 20.83 9.03 -5.68
CA LEU A 97 21.09 10.43 -6.01
C LEU A 97 22.58 10.80 -5.95
N VAL A 98 23.34 10.19 -5.04
CA VAL A 98 24.79 10.43 -4.91
C VAL A 98 25.57 9.77 -6.05
N ALA A 99 25.12 8.62 -6.55
CA ALA A 99 25.73 7.95 -7.68
C ALA A 99 25.58 8.76 -9.00
N ASP A 100 24.42 9.36 -9.22
CA ASP A 100 24.14 10.20 -10.40
C ASP A 100 24.89 11.54 -10.37
N SER A 101 25.32 12.01 -9.19
CA SER A 101 26.02 13.29 -9.03
C SER A 101 27.52 13.21 -9.36
N ILE A 102 28.12 12.01 -9.44
CA ILE A 102 29.56 11.82 -9.68
C ILE A 102 29.83 11.25 -11.09
N GLY A 103 28.82 10.68 -11.75
CA GLY A 103 28.92 10.08 -13.08
C GLY A 103 28.30 10.94 -14.18
N ASN A 104 29.15 11.72 -14.86
CA ASN A 104 29.07 12.09 -16.29
C ASN A 104 27.68 12.37 -16.89
N GLY A 105 27.41 13.64 -17.25
CA GLY A 105 26.18 14.13 -17.85
C GLY A 105 25.61 13.26 -18.99
N LYS A 106 24.78 12.31 -18.62
CA LYS A 106 23.86 11.60 -19.49
C LYS A 106 22.47 11.84 -18.92
N ASP A 107 21.57 12.23 -19.80
CA ASP A 107 20.15 12.36 -19.53
C ASP A 107 19.69 11.29 -18.55
N VAL A 108 19.10 11.73 -17.44
CA VAL A 108 18.43 10.85 -16.50
C VAL A 108 17.27 10.22 -17.26
N ASP A 109 17.46 9.00 -17.74
CA ASP A 109 16.39 8.21 -18.33
C ASP A 109 15.52 7.67 -17.20
N ILE A 110 14.57 8.52 -16.78
CA ILE A 110 13.57 8.25 -15.74
C ILE A 110 12.76 6.98 -16.06
N ALA A 111 12.76 6.51 -17.32
CA ALA A 111 12.09 5.29 -17.74
C ALA A 111 12.66 4.00 -17.13
N GLY A 112 13.92 3.99 -16.67
CA GLY A 112 14.59 2.78 -16.18
C GLY A 112 14.22 2.34 -14.76
N ILE A 113 13.79 3.27 -13.90
CA ILE A 113 13.58 3.02 -12.45
C ILE A 113 12.32 2.17 -12.19
N PHE A 114 11.33 2.22 -13.07
CA PHE A 114 10.08 1.46 -12.91
C PHE A 114 10.11 0.04 -13.48
N ASN A 115 11.25 -0.42 -14.00
CA ASN A 115 11.31 -1.69 -14.73
C ASN A 115 11.62 -2.91 -13.84
N LYS A 116 10.92 -3.04 -12.71
CA LYS A 116 10.81 -4.32 -12.00
C LYS A 116 9.36 -4.73 -11.82
N SER A 117 8.69 -4.87 -12.96
CA SER A 117 7.80 -5.96 -13.33
C SER A 117 7.32 -5.62 -14.73
N LYS A 118 7.20 -6.61 -15.60
CA LYS A 118 6.51 -6.46 -16.89
C LYS A 118 5.00 -6.33 -16.63
N GLU A 119 4.60 -5.25 -15.95
CA GLU A 119 3.23 -4.79 -15.85
C GLU A 119 3.11 -3.59 -16.77
N VAL A 120 2.22 -3.70 -17.75
CA VAL A 120 1.84 -2.57 -18.61
C VAL A 120 1.18 -1.56 -17.68
N ASN A 121 1.96 -0.56 -17.24
CA ASN A 121 1.47 0.56 -16.45
C ASN A 121 0.69 1.47 -17.40
N LEU A 122 -0.52 1.04 -17.77
CA LEU A 122 -1.44 1.82 -18.56
C LEU A 122 -1.65 3.15 -17.83
N ASN A 123 -1.40 4.26 -18.52
CA ASN A 123 -1.75 5.58 -18.03
C ASN A 123 -3.21 5.55 -17.55
N GLN A 124 -3.56 6.34 -16.53
CA GLN A 124 -4.93 6.35 -15.97
C GLN A 124 -5.99 6.50 -17.08
N GLU A 125 -5.73 7.34 -18.08
CA GLU A 125 -6.60 7.54 -19.24
C GLU A 125 -6.70 6.30 -20.15
N GLU A 126 -5.58 5.62 -20.42
CA GLU A 126 -5.55 4.38 -21.21
C GLU A 126 -6.26 3.24 -20.48
N ARG A 127 -6.07 3.15 -19.16
CA ARG A 127 -6.74 2.17 -18.31
C ARG A 127 -8.24 2.41 -18.26
N GLN A 128 -8.66 3.66 -18.10
CA GLN A 128 -10.08 4.05 -18.11
C GLN A 128 -10.72 3.76 -19.48
N SER A 129 -10.00 4.03 -20.57
CA SER A 129 -10.45 3.70 -21.92
C SER A 129 -10.62 2.19 -22.11
N ALA A 130 -9.65 1.39 -21.66
CA ALA A 130 -9.73 -0.06 -21.71
C ALA A 130 -10.88 -0.64 -20.85
N ILE A 131 -11.12 -0.06 -19.67
CA ILE A 131 -12.27 -0.42 -18.82
C ILE A 131 -13.59 -0.10 -19.52
N LEU A 132 -13.70 1.08 -20.14
CA LEU A 132 -14.90 1.52 -20.85
C LEU A 132 -15.18 0.62 -22.07
N ASP A 133 -14.17 0.31 -22.87
CA ASP A 133 -14.31 -0.56 -24.03
C ASP A 133 -14.67 -1.99 -23.62
N PHE A 134 -14.11 -2.48 -22.51
CA PHE A 134 -14.51 -3.76 -21.96
C PHE A 134 -15.97 -3.77 -21.53
N ILE A 135 -16.45 -2.74 -20.82
CA ILE A 135 -17.86 -2.62 -20.42
C ILE A 135 -18.79 -2.56 -21.65
N ARG A 136 -18.37 -1.89 -22.73
CA ARG A 136 -19.11 -1.85 -24.00
C ARG A 136 -19.19 -3.21 -24.71
N GLN A 137 -18.13 -4.02 -24.59
CA GLN A 137 -18.05 -5.36 -25.18
C GLN A 137 -18.62 -6.46 -24.27
N SER A 138 -18.86 -6.14 -23.00
CA SER A 138 -19.28 -7.10 -21.99
C SER A 138 -20.74 -7.51 -22.19
N THR A 139 -20.98 -8.64 -22.84
CA THR A 139 -22.32 -9.21 -23.07
C THR A 139 -22.85 -9.98 -21.85
N SER A 140 -22.25 -9.85 -20.67
CA SER A 140 -22.64 -10.57 -19.44
C SER A 140 -23.92 -10.00 -18.81
N GLY A 141 -25.02 -10.04 -19.56
CA GLY A 141 -26.35 -9.71 -19.09
C GLY A 141 -27.07 -10.94 -18.57
N LEU A 142 -27.39 -10.91 -17.27
CA LEU A 142 -28.62 -11.49 -16.73
C LEU A 142 -29.80 -11.16 -17.67
N ASP A 143 -30.67 -12.15 -17.93
CA ASP A 143 -32.00 -12.06 -18.56
C ASP A 143 -32.36 -10.68 -19.17
N GLY A 144 -31.95 -10.45 -20.41
CA GLY A 144 -32.53 -9.43 -21.28
C GLY A 144 -31.92 -8.02 -21.23
N VAL A 145 -30.88 -7.73 -20.44
CA VAL A 145 -30.18 -6.43 -20.47
C VAL A 145 -28.81 -6.56 -21.15
N PRO A 146 -28.63 -6.08 -22.39
CA PRO A 146 -27.33 -6.10 -23.06
C PRO A 146 -26.35 -5.11 -22.38
N ASN A 147 -25.07 -5.45 -22.38
CA ASN A 147 -23.94 -4.59 -21.96
C ASN A 147 -23.86 -4.29 -20.45
N VAL A 148 -24.03 -5.30 -19.61
CA VAL A 148 -23.90 -5.17 -18.15
C VAL A 148 -22.63 -5.87 -17.67
N CYS A 149 -21.81 -5.16 -16.90
CA CYS A 149 -20.54 -5.64 -16.37
C CYS A 149 -20.51 -5.52 -14.84
N ARG A 150 -20.11 -6.56 -14.12
CA ARG A 150 -19.97 -6.52 -12.65
C ARG A 150 -18.53 -6.25 -12.25
N MET A 151 -18.34 -5.83 -11.00
CA MET A 151 -17.00 -5.64 -10.43
C MET A 151 -16.16 -6.92 -10.52
N ARG A 152 -16.76 -8.09 -10.33
CA ARG A 152 -16.07 -9.38 -10.46
C ARG A 152 -15.47 -9.58 -11.87
N ASP A 153 -16.19 -9.16 -12.91
CA ASP A 153 -15.76 -9.33 -14.30
C ASP A 153 -14.58 -8.38 -14.61
N LEU A 154 -14.61 -7.18 -14.03
CA LEU A 154 -13.50 -6.23 -14.10
C LEU A 154 -12.26 -6.73 -13.36
N THR A 155 -12.42 -7.24 -12.13
CA THR A 155 -11.29 -7.81 -11.38
C THR A 155 -10.68 -9.03 -12.10
N ALA A 156 -11.51 -9.85 -12.77
CA ALA A 156 -11.02 -10.97 -13.57
C ALA A 156 -10.28 -10.52 -14.84
N LYS A 157 -10.75 -9.46 -15.49
CA LYS A 157 -10.13 -8.92 -16.72
C LYS A 157 -8.87 -8.10 -16.45
N PHE A 158 -8.82 -7.40 -15.32
CA PHE A 158 -7.75 -6.49 -14.92
C PHE A 158 -7.08 -6.95 -13.60
N PRO A 159 -6.45 -8.13 -13.57
CA PRO A 159 -5.88 -8.68 -12.33
C PRO A 159 -4.70 -7.87 -11.77
N SER A 160 -4.04 -7.06 -12.60
CA SER A 160 -2.96 -6.14 -12.19
C SER A 160 -3.48 -4.85 -11.56
N VAL A 161 -4.80 -4.60 -11.58
CA VAL A 161 -5.40 -3.38 -11.04
C VAL A 161 -6.12 -3.74 -9.75
N SER A 162 -5.77 -3.07 -8.66
CA SER A 162 -6.44 -3.30 -7.38
C SER A 162 -7.93 -2.95 -7.48
N GLU A 163 -8.78 -3.67 -6.73
CA GLU A 163 -10.22 -3.39 -6.67
C GLU A 163 -10.52 -1.95 -6.22
N ARG A 164 -9.62 -1.36 -5.41
CA ARG A 164 -9.71 0.04 -5.00
C ARG A 164 -9.47 0.99 -6.19
N THR A 165 -8.45 0.70 -7.01
CA THR A 165 -8.14 1.49 -8.21
C THR A 165 -9.27 1.39 -9.24
N LEU A 166 -9.81 0.17 -9.47
CA LEU A 166 -10.96 -0.03 -10.34
C LEU A 166 -12.17 0.78 -9.88
N ARG A 167 -12.45 0.83 -8.57
CA ARG A 167 -13.52 1.68 -8.01
C ARG A 167 -13.31 3.16 -8.31
N ASN A 168 -12.10 3.67 -8.14
CA ASN A 168 -11.78 5.07 -8.44
C ASN A 168 -12.01 5.38 -9.93
N ASP A 169 -11.52 4.52 -10.82
CA ASP A 169 -11.68 4.70 -12.27
C ASP A 169 -13.15 4.63 -12.70
N LEU A 170 -13.91 3.68 -12.14
CA LEU A 170 -15.36 3.59 -12.38
C LEU A 170 -16.10 4.82 -11.85
N GLN A 171 -15.70 5.36 -10.70
CA GLN A 171 -16.29 6.58 -10.17
C GLN A 171 -16.04 7.77 -11.11
N VAL A 172 -14.84 7.87 -11.70
CA VAL A 172 -14.54 8.90 -12.72
C VAL A 172 -15.40 8.70 -13.97
N LEU A 173 -15.52 7.47 -14.48
CA LEU A 173 -16.33 7.17 -15.66
C LEU A 173 -17.83 7.41 -15.45
N VAL A 174 -18.34 7.14 -14.24
CA VAL A 174 -19.73 7.44 -13.84
C VAL A 174 -19.94 8.96 -13.73
N THR A 175 -19.02 9.67 -13.08
CA THR A 175 -19.10 11.12 -12.92
C THR A 175 -19.00 11.83 -14.28
N GLY A 176 -18.21 11.29 -15.20
CA GLY A 176 -18.10 11.78 -16.59
C GLY A 176 -19.25 11.35 -17.51
N GLY A 177 -20.21 10.56 -17.03
CA GLY A 177 -21.39 10.14 -17.81
C GLY A 177 -21.09 9.14 -18.93
N PHE A 178 -19.94 8.45 -18.89
CA PHE A 178 -19.58 7.43 -19.89
C PHE A 178 -20.22 6.07 -19.60
N ILE A 179 -20.41 5.77 -18.31
CA ILE A 179 -21.09 4.58 -17.82
C ILE A 179 -22.05 5.00 -16.70
N GLU A 180 -23.05 4.17 -16.44
CA GLU A 180 -23.93 4.35 -15.29
C GLU A 180 -23.94 3.11 -14.42
N ARG A 181 -24.20 3.33 -13.13
CA ARG A 181 -24.31 2.26 -12.16
C ARG A 181 -25.76 1.77 -12.10
N VAL A 182 -25.96 0.49 -12.38
CA VAL A 182 -27.27 -0.16 -12.36
C VAL A 182 -27.37 -1.06 -11.13
N GLY A 183 -28.44 -0.87 -10.37
CA GLY A 183 -28.75 -1.66 -9.18
C GLY A 183 -28.50 -0.94 -7.85
N ILE A 184 -28.96 -1.57 -6.78
CA ILE A 184 -28.89 -1.04 -5.41
C ILE A 184 -27.42 -1.06 -4.94
N GLN A 185 -27.01 -0.04 -4.17
CA GLN A 185 -25.66 0.03 -3.61
C GLN A 185 -25.31 -1.27 -2.86
N GLY A 186 -24.22 -1.94 -3.27
CA GLY A 186 -23.78 -3.18 -2.64
C GLY A 186 -23.09 -4.14 -3.62
N PRO A 187 -22.90 -5.41 -3.24
CA PRO A 187 -22.23 -6.42 -4.06
C PRO A 187 -23.00 -6.80 -5.34
N THR A 188 -24.24 -6.33 -5.47
CA THR A 188 -25.11 -6.53 -6.63
C THR A 188 -25.01 -5.41 -7.66
N SER A 189 -24.16 -4.40 -7.44
CA SER A 189 -24.04 -3.29 -8.38
C SER A 189 -23.34 -3.71 -9.67
N SER A 190 -23.94 -3.33 -10.79
CA SER A 190 -23.39 -3.52 -12.12
C SER A 190 -23.18 -2.18 -12.82
N PHE A 191 -22.43 -2.18 -13.91
CA PHE A 191 -22.13 -1.01 -14.73
C PHE A 191 -22.54 -1.28 -16.16
N ARG A 192 -23.18 -0.30 -16.81
CA ARG A 192 -23.52 -0.35 -18.23
C ARG A 192 -23.09 0.94 -18.92
N PRO A 193 -22.78 0.93 -20.23
CA PRO A 193 -22.41 2.14 -20.95
C PRO A 193 -23.64 3.04 -21.15
N VAL A 194 -23.48 4.35 -20.99
CA VAL A 194 -24.55 5.32 -21.29
C VAL A 194 -24.65 5.45 -22.81
N THR A 195 -25.84 5.24 -23.38
CA THR A 195 -26.06 5.45 -24.81
C THR A 195 -26.65 6.85 -25.05
N LYS A 196 -26.21 7.53 -26.12
CA LYS A 196 -26.60 8.92 -26.47
C LYS A 196 -28.12 9.21 -26.47
N LYS A 197 -28.99 8.19 -26.48
CA LYS A 197 -30.44 8.35 -26.41
C LYS A 197 -30.95 8.84 -25.04
N GLU A 198 -30.19 8.69 -23.96
CA GLU A 198 -30.61 9.05 -22.60
C GLU A 198 -30.17 10.47 -22.16
N ILE A 199 -29.27 11.13 -22.91
CA ILE A 199 -28.73 12.46 -22.57
C ILE A 199 -29.70 13.60 -22.92
N ILE A 200 -30.78 13.34 -23.68
CA ILE A 200 -31.74 14.36 -24.15
C ILE A 200 -33.02 14.42 -23.29
N ALA A 201 -33.09 13.64 -22.19
CA ALA A 201 -34.30 13.56 -21.35
C ALA A 201 -34.12 14.06 -19.90
N LEU A 202 -33.06 14.84 -19.63
CA LEU A 202 -32.90 15.65 -18.41
C LEU A 202 -32.90 17.13 -18.78
#